data_AF-A0A7X8F8N0-F1
#
_entry.id   AF-A0A7X8F8N0-F1
#
_cell.length_a   1.000
_cell.length_b   1.000
_cell.length_c   1.000
_cell.angle_alpha   90.00
_cell.angle_beta   90.00
_cell.angle_gamma   90.00
#
_symmetry.space_group_name_H-M   'P 1'
#
loop_
_entity.id
_entity.type
_entity.pdbx_description
1 polymer ?
#
loop_
_entity_poly.entity_id
_entity_poly.type
_entity_poly.pdbx_seq_one_letter_code
_entity_poly.pdbx_strand_id
1 'polypeptide(L)'
;MKKNKRIGFTTSFPVEVVFAAGHFPIDLNNLFLDCDSTQMIHAAELKGFPRTVCGWIKGNYSTALASNLDEVIGITQGDCSNAQSLLDMIAEEGIPVWSFSFPNRRT
;
A
#
# COMPACT_ATOMS: atom_id res chain seq x y z
N MET A 1 -4.97 -12.24 23.94
CA MET A 1 -3.99 -11.15 23.67
C MET A 1 -4.24 -10.64 22.26
N LYS A 2 -4.38 -9.33 22.04
CA LYS A 2 -4.46 -8.80 20.66
C LYS A 2 -3.13 -9.08 19.97
N LYS A 3 -3.16 -9.74 18.81
CA LYS A 3 -1.97 -9.98 17.98
C LYS A 3 -1.47 -8.61 17.49
N ASN A 4 -0.17 -8.35 17.62
CA ASN A 4 0.44 -7.15 17.04
C ASN A 4 0.53 -7.35 15.52
N LYS A 5 -0.31 -6.66 14.77
CA LYS A 5 -0.36 -6.76 13.31
C LYS A 5 0.68 -5.87 12.66
N ARG A 6 1.22 -6.30 11.52
CA ARG A 6 2.03 -5.50 10.58
C ARG A 6 1.08 -4.91 9.54
N ILE A 7 0.80 -3.63 9.65
CA ILE A 7 -0.18 -2.94 8.81
C ILE A 7 0.57 -2.07 7.80
N GLY A 8 0.53 -2.46 6.53
CA GLY A 8 1.09 -1.66 5.45
C GLY A 8 0.24 -0.41 5.22
N PHE A 9 0.86 0.70 4.88
CA PHE A 9 0.14 1.87 4.41
C PHE A 9 0.86 2.52 3.22
N THR A 10 0.10 3.17 2.36
CA THR A 10 0.66 4.00 1.28
C THR A 10 0.77 5.45 1.74
N THR A 11 1.66 6.25 1.15
CA THR A 11 1.73 7.73 1.26
C THR A 11 1.45 8.32 2.67
N SER A 12 0.99 9.57 2.74
CA SER A 12 0.73 10.28 3.99
C SER A 12 -0.50 9.74 4.71
N PHE A 13 -0.26 9.03 5.81
CA PHE A 13 -1.28 8.44 6.69
C PHE A 13 -1.06 8.88 8.15
N PRO A 14 -2.12 9.16 8.94
CA PRO A 14 -2.02 9.37 10.39
C PRO A 14 -1.62 8.09 11.14
N VAL A 15 -0.35 7.68 11.06
CA VAL A 15 0.19 6.42 11.60
C VAL A 15 -0.03 6.25 13.10
N GLU A 16 -0.28 7.34 13.83
CA GLU A 16 -0.57 7.35 15.26
C GLU A 16 -1.76 6.46 15.62
N VAL A 17 -2.76 6.32 14.74
CA VAL A 17 -3.93 5.46 14.99
C VAL A 17 -3.55 3.97 15.01
N VAL A 18 -2.56 3.57 14.19
CA VAL A 18 -2.05 2.20 14.15
C VAL A 18 -1.19 1.92 15.39
N PHE A 19 -0.34 2.86 15.78
CA PHE A 19 0.42 2.76 17.02
C PHE A 19 -0.49 2.69 18.25
N ALA A 20 -1.51 3.55 18.33
CA ALA A 20 -2.47 3.55 19.44
C ALA A 20 -3.27 2.24 19.54
N ALA A 21 -3.48 1.54 18.42
CA ALA A 21 -4.10 0.21 18.40
C ALA A 21 -3.16 -0.94 18.85
N GLY A 22 -1.88 -0.66 19.09
CA GLY A 22 -0.87 -1.66 19.44
C GLY A 22 -0.36 -2.45 18.23
N HIS A 23 -0.35 -1.84 17.04
CA HIS A 23 0.09 -2.46 15.79
C HIS A 23 1.33 -1.74 15.23
N PHE A 24 1.98 -2.36 14.25
CA PHE A 24 3.19 -1.85 13.61
C PHE A 24 2.86 -1.29 12.23
N PRO A 25 2.91 0.03 12.01
CA PRO A 25 2.72 0.62 10.70
C PRO A 25 3.97 0.41 9.84
N ILE A 26 3.78 0.01 8.59
CA ILE A 26 4.84 -0.22 7.60
C ILE A 26 4.57 0.68 6.39
N ASP A 27 5.48 1.62 6.11
CA ASP A 27 5.38 2.50 4.95
C ASP A 27 5.77 1.73 3.68
N LEU A 28 4.80 1.47 2.80
CA LEU A 28 5.03 0.73 1.56
C LEU A 28 5.89 1.50 0.56
N ASN A 29 5.81 2.83 0.52
CA ASN A 29 6.61 3.63 -0.40
C ASN A 29 8.09 3.56 -0.01
N ASN A 30 8.38 3.70 1.28
CA ASN A 30 9.75 3.59 1.78
C ASN A 30 10.26 2.15 1.63
N LEU A 31 9.45 1.16 1.98
CA LEU A 31 9.84 -0.24 1.83
C LEU A 31 10.10 -0.62 0.37
N PHE A 32 9.32 -0.07 -0.57
CA PHE A 32 9.55 -0.27 -2.00
C PHE A 32 10.89 0.32 -2.46
N LEU A 33 11.28 1.49 -1.93
CA LEU A 33 12.59 2.09 -2.21
C LEU A 33 13.76 1.34 -1.56
N ASP A 34 13.54 0.74 -0.38
CA ASP A 34 14.54 -0.09 0.30
C ASP A 34 14.72 -1.46 -0.39
N CYS A 35 13.74 -1.90 -1.20
CA CYS A 35 13.84 -3.08 -2.04
C CYS A 35 14.55 -2.78 -3.38
N ASP A 36 14.77 -3.81 -4.20
CA ASP A 36 15.09 -3.61 -5.62
C ASP A 36 13.84 -3.09 -6.36
N SER A 37 13.70 -1.78 -6.39
CA SER A 37 12.55 -1.09 -6.99
C SER A 37 12.35 -1.43 -8.48
N THR A 38 13.43 -1.70 -9.22
CA THR A 38 13.33 -2.07 -10.64
C THR A 38 12.74 -3.46 -10.78
N GLN A 39 13.19 -4.40 -9.94
CA GLN A 39 12.65 -5.75 -9.91
C GLN A 39 11.17 -5.75 -9.48
N MET A 40 10.79 -4.96 -8.49
CA MET A 40 9.40 -4.87 -8.03
C MET A 40 8.48 -4.32 -9.12
N ILE A 41 8.90 -3.28 -9.84
CA ILE A 41 8.14 -2.78 -11.00
C ILE A 41 8.01 -3.86 -12.08
N HIS A 42 9.10 -4.56 -12.40
CA HIS A 42 9.09 -5.59 -13.42
C HIS A 42 8.19 -6.78 -13.05
N ALA A 43 8.16 -7.19 -11.79
CA ALA A 43 7.30 -8.25 -11.30
C ALA A 43 5.81 -7.93 -11.50
N ALA A 44 5.39 -6.70 -11.21
CA ALA A 44 4.02 -6.26 -11.49
C ALA A 44 3.70 -6.25 -13.00
N GLU A 45 4.65 -5.84 -13.85
CA GLU A 45 4.47 -5.90 -15.31
C GLU A 45 4.28 -7.35 -15.80
N LEU A 46 5.05 -8.30 -15.25
CA LEU A 46 4.90 -9.72 -15.56
C LEU A 46 3.55 -10.29 -15.08
N LYS A 47 3.00 -9.76 -13.99
CA LYS A 47 1.64 -10.10 -13.52
C LYS A 47 0.54 -9.55 -14.45
N GLY A 48 0.84 -8.54 -15.27
CA GLY A 48 -0.06 -7.98 -16.27
C GLY A 48 -0.34 -6.48 -16.15
N PHE A 49 0.35 -5.77 -15.25
CA PHE A 49 0.19 -4.32 -15.16
C PHE A 49 0.71 -3.63 -16.43
N PRO A 50 -0.04 -2.69 -17.04
CA PRO A 50 0.43 -1.95 -18.19
C PRO A 50 1.72 -1.17 -17.87
N ARG A 51 2.68 -1.17 -18.79
CA ARG A 51 3.94 -0.42 -18.63
C ARG A 51 3.70 1.09 -18.36
N THR A 52 2.61 1.63 -18.88
CA THR A 52 2.19 3.04 -18.73
C THR A 52 1.64 3.39 -17.35
N VAL A 53 1.30 2.42 -16.51
CA VAL A 53 0.87 2.66 -15.12
C VAL A 53 2.05 3.19 -14.29
N CYS A 54 1.75 4.07 -13.34
CA CYS A 54 2.73 4.65 -12.42
C CYS A 54 3.63 3.59 -11.76
N GLY A 55 4.94 3.85 -11.75
CA GLY A 55 5.94 2.95 -11.15
C GLY A 55 5.67 2.66 -9.68
N TRP A 56 5.20 3.64 -8.89
CA TRP A 56 4.84 3.45 -7.49
C TRP A 56 3.68 2.49 -7.29
N ILE A 57 2.68 2.49 -8.19
CA ILE A 57 1.54 1.57 -8.10
C ILE A 57 2.02 0.14 -8.35
N LYS A 58 2.82 -0.05 -9.40
CA LYS A 58 3.44 -1.33 -9.74
C LYS A 58 4.35 -1.83 -8.60
N GLY A 59 5.23 -0.95 -8.14
CA GLY A 59 6.20 -1.21 -7.07
C GLY A 59 5.54 -1.55 -5.74
N ASN A 60 4.55 -0.75 -5.30
CA ASN A 60 3.83 -0.98 -4.05
C ASN A 60 3.01 -2.26 -4.09
N TYR A 61 2.41 -2.62 -5.23
CA TYR A 61 1.73 -3.91 -5.39
C TYR A 61 2.70 -5.06 -5.11
N SER A 62 3.81 -5.14 -5.85
CA SER A 62 4.78 -6.23 -5.67
C SER A 62 5.44 -6.20 -4.29
N THR A 63 5.73 -5.02 -3.75
CA THR A 63 6.30 -4.87 -2.40
C THR A 63 5.33 -5.34 -1.33
N ALA A 64 4.03 -5.02 -1.44
CA ALA A 64 3.02 -5.46 -0.49
C ALA A 64 2.90 -6.99 -0.45
N LEU A 65 2.94 -7.66 -1.61
CA LEU A 65 2.88 -9.13 -1.69
C LEU A 65 4.17 -9.82 -1.22
N ALA A 66 5.33 -9.20 -1.47
CA ALA A 66 6.61 -9.70 -0.99
C ALA A 66 6.80 -9.47 0.52
N SER A 67 5.99 -8.60 1.11
CA SER A 67 6.05 -8.25 2.52
C SER A 67 5.10 -9.12 3.33
N ASN A 68 5.57 -9.60 4.49
CA ASN A 68 4.72 -10.30 5.45
C ASN A 68 3.82 -9.30 6.20
N LEU A 69 2.80 -8.78 5.52
CA LEU A 69 1.80 -7.85 6.04
C LEU A 69 0.55 -8.62 6.46
N ASP A 70 -0.06 -8.21 7.57
CA ASP A 70 -1.36 -8.75 7.97
C ASP A 70 -2.49 -8.04 7.21
N GLU A 71 -2.37 -6.73 6.94
CA GLU A 71 -3.39 -5.88 6.29
C GLU A 71 -2.73 -4.66 5.61
N VAL A 72 -3.43 -4.01 4.68
CA VAL A 72 -2.97 -2.79 3.98
C VAL A 72 -4.00 -1.66 4.07
N ILE A 73 -3.55 -0.44 4.33
CA ILE A 73 -4.34 0.79 4.29
C ILE A 73 -3.88 1.64 3.11
N GLY A 74 -4.75 1.82 2.10
CA GLY A 74 -4.45 2.65 0.94
C GLY A 74 -5.15 3.99 1.02
N ILE A 75 -4.41 5.04 0.65
CA ILE A 75 -4.91 6.41 0.70
C ILE A 75 -5.46 6.73 -0.69
N THR A 76 -6.78 6.84 -0.80
CA THR A 76 -7.48 6.84 -2.11
C THR A 76 -7.82 8.23 -2.64
N GLN A 77 -7.57 9.29 -1.86
CA GLN A 77 -7.78 10.68 -2.25
C GLN A 77 -6.58 11.55 -1.88
N GLY A 78 -6.18 12.43 -2.80
CA GLY A 78 -5.14 13.44 -2.58
C GLY A 78 -3.72 13.05 -2.98
N ASP A 79 -3.51 11.85 -3.54
CA ASP A 79 -2.17 11.38 -3.94
C ASP A 79 -2.12 10.90 -5.40
N CYS A 80 -2.40 9.63 -5.69
CA CYS A 80 -2.31 9.03 -7.03
C CYS A 80 -3.68 8.60 -7.59
N SER A 81 -3.89 8.77 -8.90
CA SER A 81 -5.14 8.44 -9.60
C SER A 81 -5.55 6.96 -9.51
N ASN A 82 -4.59 6.06 -9.24
CA ASN A 82 -4.81 4.61 -9.30
C ASN A 82 -4.74 3.95 -7.91
N ALA A 83 -4.80 4.73 -6.83
CA ALA A 83 -4.70 4.19 -5.46
C ALA A 83 -5.82 3.20 -5.13
N GLN A 84 -7.05 3.43 -5.60
CA GLN A 84 -8.13 2.46 -5.44
C GLN A 84 -7.84 1.16 -6.21
N SER A 85 -7.41 1.26 -7.47
CA SER A 85 -7.06 0.09 -8.27
C SER A 85 -5.91 -0.72 -7.65
N LEU A 86 -4.93 -0.06 -7.01
CA LEU A 86 -3.88 -0.74 -6.25
C LEU A 86 -4.48 -1.59 -5.12
N LEU A 87 -5.41 -1.03 -4.34
CA LEU A 87 -6.06 -1.75 -3.25
C LEU A 87 -6.86 -2.94 -3.75
N ASP A 88 -7.61 -2.78 -4.83
CA ASP A 88 -8.42 -3.84 -5.42
C ASP A 88 -7.51 -5.02 -5.84
N MET A 89 -6.39 -4.73 -6.51
CA MET A 89 -5.41 -5.76 -6.91
C MET A 89 -4.75 -6.44 -5.70
N ILE A 90 -4.45 -5.73 -4.61
CA ILE A 90 -3.89 -6.33 -3.39
C ILE A 90 -4.95 -7.23 -2.70
N ALA A 91 -6.21 -6.81 -2.70
CA ALA A 91 -7.30 -7.57 -2.12
C ALA A 91 -7.55 -8.90 -2.87
N GLU A 92 -7.41 -8.90 -4.19
CA GLU A 92 -7.50 -10.11 -5.02
C GLU A 92 -6.44 -11.17 -4.66
N GLU A 93 -5.29 -10.75 -4.14
CA GLU A 93 -4.24 -11.65 -3.65
C GLU A 93 -4.47 -12.13 -2.20
N GLY A 94 -5.59 -11.75 -1.60
CA GLY A 94 -6.05 -12.23 -0.29
C GLY A 94 -5.54 -11.43 0.92
N ILE A 95 -4.86 -10.30 0.70
CA ILE A 95 -4.46 -9.40 1.79
C ILE A 95 -5.64 -8.46 2.09
N PRO A 96 -6.15 -8.39 3.34
CA PRO A 96 -7.21 -7.46 3.69
C PRO A 96 -6.78 -6.01 3.45
N VAL A 97 -7.65 -5.24 2.79
CA VAL A 97 -7.39 -3.82 2.47
C VAL A 97 -8.42 -2.89 3.09
N TRP A 98 -7.97 -1.70 3.44
CA TRP A 98 -8.80 -0.61 3.94
C TRP A 98 -8.49 0.66 3.17
N SER A 99 -9.50 1.46 2.88
CA SER A 99 -9.31 2.77 2.27
C SER A 99 -9.37 3.88 3.32
N PHE A 100 -8.49 4.85 3.17
CA PHE A 100 -8.53 6.11 3.92
C PHE A 100 -8.55 7.28 2.93
N SER A 101 -9.37 8.29 3.20
CA SER A 101 -9.41 9.51 2.40
C SER A 101 -9.47 10.74 3.29
N PHE A 102 -8.68 11.75 2.94
CA PHE A 102 -8.84 13.06 3.53
C PHE A 102 -10.09 13.75 2.95
N PRO A 103 -10.76 14.62 3.72
CA PRO A 103 -11.85 15.43 3.20
C PRO A 103 -11.39 16.25 1.97
N ASN A 104 -12.21 16.28 0.92
CA ASN A 104 -11.93 17.01 -0.33
C ASN A 104 -11.74 18.52 -0.12
N ARG A 105 -12.25 19.07 0.99
CA ARG A 105 -12.14 20.47 1.36
C ARG A 105 -11.99 20.59 2.88
N ARG A 106 -11.13 21.52 3.31
CA ARG A 106 -10.86 21.83 4.73
C ARG A 106 -11.77 22.96 5.26
N THR A 107 -13.06 22.95 4.91
CA THR A 107 -14.02 24.00 5.32
C THR A 107 -15.10 23.44 6.21
#